data_AF-A0A7T4MUK3-F1
#
_entry.id   AF-A0A7T4MUK3-F1
#
_cell.length_a   1.000
_cell.length_b   1.000
_cell.length_c   1.000
_cell.angle_alpha   90.00
_cell.angle_beta   90.00
_cell.angle_gamma   90.00
#
_symmetry.space_group_name_H-M   'P 1'
#
loop_
_entity.id
_entity.type
_entity.pdbx_description
1 polymer ?
#
loop_
_entity_poly.entity_id
_entity_poly.type
_entity_poly.pdbx_seq_one_letter_code
_entity_poly.pdbx_strand_id
1 'polypeptide(L)' 'MSPLTSGLLLMIFGAFLVGGGISFRRQKLPLIAQVVLWILGAAFFAYGLYIVTLD' A
#
# COMPACT_ATOMS: atom_id res chain seq x y z
N MET A 1 19.71 -4.66 4.16
CA MET A 1 18.95 -3.41 3.93
C MET A 1 18.52 -2.89 5.30
N SER A 2 18.63 -1.58 5.58
CA SER A 2 18.22 -1.06 6.90
C SER A 2 16.69 -1.11 7.07
N PRO A 3 16.18 -1.20 8.32
CA PRO A 3 14.75 -1.09 8.60
C PRO A 3 14.13 0.13 7.93
N LEU A 4 14.75 1.32 8.05
CA LEU A 4 14.35 2.52 7.32
C LEU A 4 14.12 2.29 5.82
N THR A 5 15.08 1.70 5.10
CA THR A 5 14.94 1.47 3.65
C THR A 5 13.82 0.47 3.34
N SER A 6 13.71 -0.64 4.09
CA SER A 6 12.62 -1.61 3.88
C SER A 6 11.25 -1.03 4.19
N GLY A 7 11.15 -0.26 5.28
CA GLY A 7 9.90 0.36 5.71
C GLY A 7 9.41 1.38 4.68
N LEU A 8 10.31 2.24 4.19
CA LEU A 8 9.99 3.21 3.13
C LEU A 8 9.54 2.53 1.83
N LEU A 9 10.19 1.45 1.40
CA LEU A 9 9.77 0.70 0.21
C LEU A 9 8.36 0.11 0.37
N LEU A 10 8.07 -0.47 1.54
CA LEU A 10 6.74 -1.02 1.85
C LEU A 10 5.68 0.08 1.89
N MET A 11 6.00 1.24 2.47
CA MET A 11 5.11 2.41 2.49
C MET A 11 4.82 2.93 1.08
N ILE A 12 5.85 3.08 0.23
CA ILE A 12 5.67 3.51 -1.16
C ILE A 12 4.82 2.51 -1.93
N PHE A 13 5.09 1.21 -1.78
CA PHE A 13 4.29 0.16 -2.43
C PHE A 13 2.84 0.17 -1.96
N GLY A 14 2.60 0.30 -0.66
CA GLY A 14 1.25 0.42 -0.09
C GLY A 14 0.50 1.63 -0.64
N ALA A 15 1.12 2.81 -0.66
CA ALA A 15 0.55 4.03 -1.22
C ALA A 15 0.24 3.91 -2.72
N PHE A 16 1.10 3.23 -3.49
CA PHE A 16 0.85 2.93 -4.89
C PHE A 16 -0.41 2.07 -5.08
N LEU A 17 -0.60 1.02 -4.28
CA LEU A 17 -1.81 0.19 -4.33
C LEU A 17 -3.07 0.99 -3.98
N VAL A 18 -3.00 1.91 -3.02
CA VAL A 18 -4.13 2.80 -2.70
C VAL A 18 -4.52 3.66 -3.91
N GLY A 19 -3.53 4.27 -4.58
CA GLY A 19 -3.73 5.01 -5.83
C GLY A 19 -4.27 4.12 -6.96
N GLY A 20 -3.82 2.87 -7.05
CA GLY A 20 -4.31 1.87 -7.99
C GLY A 20 -5.82 1.63 -7.86
N GLY A 21 -6.37 1.63 -6.64
CA GLY A 21 -7.81 1.45 -6.43
C GLY A 21 -8.63 2.62 -6.99
N ILE A 22 -8.10 3.85 -6.95
CA ILE A 22 -8.72 5.02 -7.59
C ILE A 22 -8.70 4.84 -9.12
N SER A 23 -7.58 4.34 -9.67
CA SER A 23 -7.48 4.02 -11.10
C SER A 23 -8.51 2.96 -11.51
N PHE A 24 -8.70 1.92 -10.71
CA PHE A 24 -9.69 0.86 -10.95
C PHE A 24 -11.12 1.41 -11.00
N ARG A 25 -11.44 2.39 -10.15
CA ARG A 25 -12.73 3.09 -10.20
C ARG A 25 -12.95 3.80 -11.54
N ARG A 26 -11.92 4.48 -12.06
CA ARG A 26 -11.98 5.16 -13.37
C ARG A 26 -12.11 4.17 -14.53
N GLN A 27 -11.53 2.99 -14.39
CA GLN A 27 -11.61 1.89 -15.36
C GLN A 27 -12.91 1.07 -15.25
N LYS A 28 -13.84 1.43 -14.34
CA LYS A 28 -15.09 0.71 -14.09
C LYS A 28 -14.88 -0.76 -13.72
N LEU A 29 -13.74 -1.09 -13.10
CA LEU A 29 -13.48 -2.43 -12.58
C LEU A 29 -14.37 -2.72 -11.36
N PRO A 30 -14.63 -4.00 -11.04
CA PRO A 30 -15.48 -4.38 -9.91
C PRO A 30 -15.05 -3.70 -8.61
N LEU A 31 -16.04 -3.28 -7.80
CA LEU A 31 -15.78 -2.62 -6.52
C LEU A 31 -14.94 -3.51 -5.58
N ILE A 32 -15.17 -4.83 -5.61
CA ILE A 32 -14.39 -5.80 -4.84
C ILE A 32 -12.90 -5.70 -5.16
N ALA A 33 -12.52 -5.53 -6.45
CA ALA A 33 -11.12 -5.39 -6.82
C ALA A 33 -10.49 -4.12 -6.25
N GLN A 34 -11.25 -3.03 -6.16
CA GLN A 34 -10.80 -1.77 -5.53
C GLN A 34 -10.60 -1.95 -4.03
N VAL A 35 -11.57 -2.57 -3.35
CA VAL A 35 -11.52 -2.83 -1.91
C VAL A 35 -10.34 -3.73 -1.55
N VAL A 36 -10.11 -4.79 -2.32
CA VAL A 36 -8.94 -5.67 -2.13
C VAL A 36 -7.64 -4.87 -2.28
N LEU A 37 -7.53 -4.02 -3.30
CA LEU A 37 -6.34 -3.19 -3.51
C LEU A 37 -6.12 -2.21 -2.35
N TRP A 38 -7.19 -1.61 -1.82
CA TRP A 38 -7.10 -0.70 -0.68
C TRP A 38 -6.71 -1.41 0.62
N ILE A 39 -7.25 -2.60 0.89
CA ILE A 39 -6.87 -3.40 2.05
C ILE A 39 -5.39 -3.76 1.99
N LEU A 40 -4.91 -4.24 0.82
CA LEU A 40 -3.51 -4.55 0.63
C LEU A 40 -2.64 -3.29 0.78
N GLY A 41 -3.03 -2.18 0.15
CA GLY A 41 -2.31 -0.92 0.25
C GLY A 41 -2.17 -0.42 1.69
N ALA A 42 -3.26 -0.46 2.47
CA ALA A 42 -3.25 -0.09 3.88
C ALA A 42 -2.36 -1.03 4.72
N ALA A 43 -2.42 -2.34 4.48
CA ALA A 43 -1.61 -3.33 5.19
C ALA A 43 -0.11 -3.12 4.93
N PHE A 44 0.31 -2.98 3.66
CA PHE A 44 1.71 -2.74 3.31
C PHE A 44 2.21 -1.40 3.85
N PHE A 45 1.38 -0.36 3.80
CA PHE A 45 1.76 0.95 4.33
C PHE A 45 1.94 0.92 5.84
N ALA A 46 0.97 0.37 6.58
CA ALA A 46 1.02 0.28 8.03
C ALA A 46 2.19 -0.61 8.50
N TYR A 47 2.43 -1.73 7.83
CA TYR A 47 3.57 -2.60 8.13
C TYR A 47 4.91 -1.92 7.82
N GLY A 48 5.01 -1.19 6.71
CA GLY A 48 6.18 -0.38 6.40
C GLY A 48 6.46 0.67 7.47
N LEU A 49 5.42 1.38 7.93
CA LEU A 49 5.51 2.35 9.02
C LEU A 49 6.01 1.71 10.32
N TYR A 50 5.49 0.54 10.68
CA TYR A 50 5.99 -0.22 11.84
C TYR A 50 7.46 -0.56 11.70
N ILE A 51 7.92 -1.01 10.52
CA ILE A 51 9.33 -1.33 10.31
C ILE A 51 10.24 -0.11 10.50
N VAL A 52 9.81 1.10 10.10
CA VAL A 52 10.58 2.34 10.32
C VAL A 52 10.77 2.62 11.83
N THR A 53 9.93 2.06 12.70
CA THR A 53 10.06 2.22 14.17
C THR A 53 10.96 1.17 14.83
N LEU A 54 11.50 0.22 14.06
CA LEU A 54 12.40 -0.83 14.55
C LEU A 54 13.89 -0.42 14.50
N ASP A 55 14.17 0.82 14.09
CA ASP A 55 15.50 1.44 14.11
C ASP A 55 15.89 1.95 15.52
#